data_AF-A0A0L8G090-F1
#
_entry.id   AF-A0A0L8G090-F1
#
_cell.length_a   1.000
_cell.length_b   1.000
_cell.length_c   1.000
_cell.angle_alpha   90.00
_cell.angle_beta   90.00
_cell.angle_gamma   90.00
#
_symmetry.space_group_name_H-M   'P 1'
#
loop_
_entity.id
_entity.type
_entity.pdbx_description
1 polymer ?
#
loop_
_entity_poly.entity_id
_entity_poly.type
_entity_poly.pdbx_seq_one_letter_code
_entity_poly.pdbx_strand_id
1 'polypeptide(L)'
;MVTFKLNFLVPLTKVAENFTPAQKRDAITKEKFHFRKNVQQEVADCKLTDDIYTLMTLNEIINGKDDFPGLIPLICKYLDHVDYDSSKRPKIMQYLKYLSDKAAGKIMTMAQWTRQFVTNHEEYKNDSVVSERIAYDFIMECEKIVNSEGRFPEAFIRS
;
A
#
# COMPACT_ATOMS: atom_id res chain seq x y z
N MET A 1 23.02 18.73 -10.65
CA MET A 1 22.24 17.95 -9.66
C MET A 1 20.80 18.45 -9.73
N VAL A 2 19.94 17.77 -10.48
CA VAL A 2 18.54 18.17 -10.62
C VAL A 2 17.77 17.56 -9.46
N THR A 3 17.38 18.38 -8.50
CA THR A 3 16.49 17.98 -7.41
C THR A 3 15.06 18.08 -7.94
N PHE A 4 14.24 17.04 -7.80
CA PHE A 4 12.84 17.03 -8.25
C PHE A 4 11.92 18.03 -7.50
N LYS A 5 12.47 18.81 -6.56
CA LYS A 5 11.81 19.82 -5.72
C LYS A 5 10.41 19.39 -5.25
N LEU A 6 10.31 18.15 -4.79
CA LEU A 6 9.05 17.58 -4.31
C LEU A 6 8.78 18.02 -2.87
N ASN A 7 7.55 18.42 -2.59
CA ASN A 7 7.09 18.74 -1.25
C ASN A 7 5.96 17.80 -0.84
N PHE A 8 6.21 16.97 0.18
CA PHE A 8 5.26 15.99 0.73
C PHE A 8 4.77 16.37 2.13
N LEU A 9 5.01 17.60 2.59
CA LEU A 9 4.62 18.02 3.94
C LEU A 9 3.10 18.01 4.10
N VAL A 10 2.64 17.30 5.13
CA VAL A 10 1.25 17.23 5.58
C VAL A 10 1.19 17.74 7.03
N PRO A 11 0.23 18.62 7.40
CA PRO A 11 0.09 19.11 8.76
C PRO A 11 -0.15 17.97 9.73
N LEU A 12 0.40 18.07 10.94
CA LEU A 12 0.27 17.04 11.96
C LEU A 12 -1.20 16.73 12.28
N THR A 13 -2.08 17.73 12.22
CA THR A 13 -3.53 17.54 12.42
C THR A 13 -4.15 16.59 11.39
N LYS A 14 -3.82 16.73 10.11
CA LYS A 14 -4.29 15.83 9.05
C LYS A 14 -3.66 14.44 9.12
N VAL A 15 -2.40 14.37 9.56
CA VAL A 15 -1.76 13.08 9.87
C VAL A 15 -2.47 12.41 11.04
N ALA A 16 -2.88 13.16 12.06
CA ALA A 16 -3.65 12.65 13.19
C ALA A 16 -5.01 12.09 12.73
N GLU A 17 -5.71 12.83 11.88
CA GLU A 17 -6.98 12.41 11.26
C GLU A 17 -6.84 11.10 10.46
N ASN A 18 -5.69 10.85 9.83
CA ASN A 18 -5.41 9.64 9.06
C ASN A 18 -5.29 8.36 9.92
N PHE A 19 -4.98 8.44 11.22
CA PHE A 19 -4.80 7.23 12.05
C PHE A 19 -6.10 6.44 12.24
N THR A 20 -7.22 7.14 12.43
CA THR A 20 -8.53 6.49 12.64
C THR A 20 -8.97 5.64 11.44
N PRO A 21 -8.99 6.15 10.18
CA PRO A 21 -9.29 5.32 9.02
C PRO A 21 -8.23 4.23 8.78
N ALA A 22 -6.96 4.47 9.10
CA ALA A 22 -5.89 3.48 8.89
C ALA A 22 -6.10 2.18 9.68
N GLN A 23 -6.76 2.26 10.84
CA GLN A 23 -7.03 1.11 11.71
C GLN A 23 -8.25 0.29 11.30
N LYS A 24 -9.09 0.80 10.40
CA LYS A 24 -10.32 0.12 10.00
C LYS A 24 -10.01 -1.14 9.16
N ARG A 25 -10.93 -2.10 9.22
CA ARG A 25 -10.84 -3.32 8.41
C ARG A 25 -10.85 -2.96 6.92
N ASP A 26 -9.86 -3.49 6.20
CA ASP A 26 -9.65 -3.28 4.76
C ASP A 26 -9.38 -1.80 4.36
N ALA A 27 -8.81 -1.02 5.28
CA ALA A 27 -8.47 0.39 5.06
C ALA A 27 -7.70 0.65 3.77
N ILE A 28 -6.77 -0.26 3.41
CA ILE A 28 -5.99 -0.21 2.17
C ILE A 28 -6.84 -0.02 0.90
N THR A 29 -8.04 -0.62 0.86
CA THR A 29 -8.93 -0.60 -0.32
C THR A 29 -10.15 0.31 -0.14
N LYS A 30 -10.58 0.58 1.10
CA LYS A 30 -11.86 1.23 1.39
C LYS A 30 -11.73 2.66 1.89
N GLU A 31 -10.64 2.97 2.58
CA GLU A 31 -10.50 4.24 3.27
C GLU A 31 -9.66 5.22 2.44
N LYS A 32 -9.78 6.50 2.80
CA LYS A 32 -9.04 7.60 2.19
C LYS A 32 -8.22 8.32 3.25
N PHE A 33 -7.12 8.89 2.82
CA PHE A 33 -6.14 9.57 3.65
C PHE A 33 -5.89 10.96 3.11
N HIS A 34 -5.75 11.93 4.01
CA HIS A 34 -5.28 13.26 3.69
C HIS A 34 -3.88 13.16 3.11
N PHE A 35 -3.75 13.57 1.85
CA PHE A 35 -2.49 13.61 1.13
C PHE A 35 -2.39 14.90 0.31
N ARG A 36 -1.16 15.33 0.03
CA ARG A 36 -0.90 16.56 -0.72
C ARG A 36 -1.10 16.34 -2.22
N LYS A 37 -1.94 17.17 -2.87
CA LYS A 37 -2.20 17.09 -4.31
C LYS A 37 -1.03 17.66 -5.14
N ASN A 38 -0.54 18.85 -4.78
CA ASN A 38 0.48 19.56 -5.54
C ASN A 38 1.87 19.36 -4.93
N VAL A 39 2.54 18.27 -5.31
CA VAL A 39 3.88 17.95 -4.80
C VAL A 39 5.01 18.62 -5.59
N GLN A 40 4.78 19.08 -6.81
CA GLN A 40 5.79 19.69 -7.69
C GLN A 40 5.79 21.24 -7.70
N GLN A 41 4.81 21.88 -7.07
CA GLN A 41 4.79 23.35 -6.97
C GLN A 41 5.70 23.82 -5.84
N GLU A 42 6.67 24.67 -6.17
CA GLU A 42 7.29 25.57 -5.20
C GLU A 42 6.21 26.53 -4.70
N VAL A 43 5.68 26.27 -3.51
CA VAL A 43 4.83 27.27 -2.87
C VAL A 43 5.80 28.36 -2.39
N ALA A 44 5.85 29.46 -3.14
CA ALA A 44 6.70 30.61 -2.87
C ALA A 44 6.42 31.24 -1.48
N ASP A 45 5.28 30.90 -0.88
CA ASP A 45 4.92 31.23 0.49
C ASP A 45 4.59 29.96 1.28
N CYS A 46 5.01 29.87 2.54
CA CYS A 46 4.65 28.80 3.47
C CYS A 46 3.15 28.76 3.83
N LYS A 47 2.26 29.28 2.99
CA LYS A 47 0.81 29.25 3.18
C LYS A 47 0.30 27.84 2.90
N LEU A 48 0.32 27.02 3.95
CA LEU A 48 -0.37 25.74 4.04
C LEU A 48 -1.89 26.00 4.05
N THR A 49 -2.46 26.33 2.89
CA THR A 49 -3.92 26.42 2.76
C THR A 49 -4.49 25.01 2.69
N ASP A 50 -5.66 24.78 3.30
CA ASP A 50 -6.28 23.44 3.31
C ASP A 50 -6.57 22.88 1.91
N ASP A 51 -6.68 23.76 0.91
CA ASP A 51 -6.95 23.40 -0.49
C ASP A 51 -5.80 22.58 -1.13
N ILE A 52 -4.56 22.62 -0.61
CA ILE A 52 -3.46 21.80 -1.19
C ILE A 52 -3.50 20.33 -0.73
N TYR A 53 -4.42 19.97 0.16
CA TYR A 53 -4.63 18.62 0.67
C TYR A 53 -5.97 18.06 0.18
N THR A 54 -6.01 16.77 -0.10
CA THR A 54 -7.22 16.07 -0.51
C THR A 54 -7.24 14.64 0.03
N LEU A 55 -8.42 14.04 0.05
CA LEU A 55 -8.61 12.65 0.45
C LEU A 55 -8.33 11.73 -0.74
N MET A 56 -7.32 10.87 -0.59
CA MET A 56 -6.94 9.87 -1.59
C MET A 56 -6.92 8.47 -0.97
N THR A 57 -7.40 7.48 -1.71
CA THR A 57 -7.18 6.06 -1.41
C THR A 57 -5.70 5.72 -1.51
N LEU A 58 -5.27 4.62 -0.91
CA LEU A 58 -3.88 4.19 -1.05
C LEU A 58 -3.50 3.91 -2.51
N ASN A 59 -4.42 3.37 -3.31
CA ASN A 59 -4.23 3.20 -4.74
C ASN A 59 -3.93 4.53 -5.45
N GLU A 60 -4.71 5.58 -5.16
CA GLU A 60 -4.51 6.91 -5.76
C GLU A 60 -3.18 7.54 -5.31
N ILE A 61 -2.76 7.33 -4.05
CA ILE A 61 -1.46 7.83 -3.56
C ILE A 61 -0.29 7.10 -4.22
N ILE A 62 -0.38 5.79 -4.37
CA ILE A 62 0.72 4.95 -4.86
C ILE A 62 0.82 4.98 -6.39
N ASN A 63 -0.32 4.79 -7.07
CA ASN A 63 -0.39 4.62 -8.52
C ASN A 63 -0.80 5.90 -9.26
N GLY A 64 -1.35 6.88 -8.55
CA GLY A 64 -1.79 8.15 -9.11
C GLY A 64 -3.30 8.26 -9.30
N LYS A 65 -3.72 9.48 -9.62
CA LYS A 65 -5.08 9.93 -9.93
C LYS A 65 -4.97 11.09 -10.95
N ASP A 66 -6.07 11.51 -11.55
CA ASP A 66 -6.20 12.65 -12.48
C ASP A 66 -5.17 13.78 -12.23
N ASP A 67 -5.24 14.43 -11.06
CA ASP A 67 -4.38 15.59 -10.71
C ASP A 67 -3.12 15.25 -9.91
N PHE A 68 -2.86 13.97 -9.63
CA PHE A 68 -1.71 13.54 -8.82
C PHE A 68 -0.99 12.35 -9.47
N PRO A 69 0.29 12.48 -9.86
CA PRO A 69 0.97 11.44 -10.61
C PRO A 69 1.16 10.12 -9.87
N GLY A 70 1.11 10.11 -8.53
CA GLY A 70 1.38 8.91 -7.73
C GLY A 70 2.86 8.75 -7.35
N LEU A 71 3.12 8.09 -6.23
CA LEU A 71 4.49 7.88 -5.75
C LEU A 71 5.31 6.96 -6.68
N ILE A 72 4.72 5.90 -7.23
CA ILE A 72 5.43 4.99 -8.12
C ILE A 72 5.83 5.67 -9.42
N PRO A 73 4.94 6.39 -10.14
CA PRO A 73 5.34 7.13 -11.34
C PRO A 73 6.42 8.19 -11.07
N LEU A 74 6.38 8.86 -9.92
CA LEU A 74 7.44 9.79 -9.50
C LEU A 74 8.79 9.07 -9.28
N ILE A 75 8.79 7.90 -8.65
CA ILE A 75 10.00 7.07 -8.47
C ILE A 75 10.53 6.63 -9.83
N CYS A 76 9.68 6.14 -10.74
CA CYS A 76 10.10 5.73 -12.09
C CYS A 76 10.75 6.89 -12.85
N LYS A 77 10.13 8.08 -12.82
CA LYS A 77 10.68 9.29 -13.45
C LYS A 77 12.03 9.69 -12.85
N TYR A 78 12.20 9.51 -11.53
CA TYR A 78 13.49 9.76 -10.87
C TYR A 78 14.55 8.76 -11.32
N LEU A 79 14.23 7.47 -11.40
CA LEU A 79 15.15 6.42 -11.85
C LEU A 79 15.61 6.65 -13.30
N ASP A 80 14.70 7.10 -14.18
CA ASP A 80 15.04 7.49 -15.55
C ASP A 80 15.98 8.70 -15.59
N HIS A 81 15.76 9.67 -14.71
CA HIS A 81 16.57 10.89 -14.68
C HIS A 81 17.99 10.65 -14.16
N VAL A 82 18.18 9.78 -13.16
CA VAL A 82 19.50 9.50 -12.57
C VAL A 82 20.32 8.46 -13.35
N ASP A 83 19.85 8.05 -14.53
CA ASP A 83 20.43 6.97 -15.34
C ASP A 83 20.70 5.72 -14.49
N TYR A 84 19.67 5.27 -13.77
CA TYR A 84 19.79 4.14 -12.86
C TYR A 84 20.17 2.85 -13.62
N ASP A 85 21.12 2.11 -13.04
CA ASP A 85 21.67 0.85 -13.56
C ASP A 85 20.59 -0.09 -14.13
N SER A 86 20.65 -0.29 -15.45
CA SER A 86 19.69 -1.11 -16.20
C SER A 86 19.70 -2.57 -15.76
N SER A 87 20.80 -3.08 -15.20
CA SER A 87 20.90 -4.46 -14.70
C SER A 87 20.07 -4.67 -13.42
N LYS A 88 19.93 -3.64 -12.58
CA LYS A 88 19.17 -3.69 -11.32
C LYS A 88 17.73 -3.24 -11.48
N ARG A 89 17.42 -2.57 -12.59
CA ARG A 89 16.10 -2.01 -12.90
C ARG A 89 14.97 -3.07 -12.87
N PRO A 90 15.12 -4.28 -13.45
CA PRO A 90 14.09 -5.31 -13.35
C PRO A 90 13.70 -5.66 -11.92
N LYS A 91 14.68 -5.70 -10.99
CA LYS A 91 14.43 -6.08 -9.61
C LYS A 91 13.63 -5.01 -8.84
N ILE A 92 13.99 -3.74 -9.01
CA ILE A 92 13.21 -2.63 -8.42
C ILE A 92 11.80 -2.58 -9.02
N MET A 93 11.67 -2.75 -10.33
CA MET A 93 10.36 -2.77 -10.99
C MET A 93 9.45 -3.88 -10.46
N GLN A 94 10.00 -5.05 -10.10
CA GLN A 94 9.23 -6.11 -9.42
C GLN A 94 8.70 -5.65 -8.06
N TYR A 95 9.51 -4.99 -7.24
CA TYR A 95 9.06 -4.46 -5.94
C TYR A 95 8.02 -3.37 -6.09
N LEU A 96 8.23 -2.42 -7.01
CA LEU A 96 7.26 -1.37 -7.29
C LEU A 96 5.94 -1.96 -7.81
N LYS A 97 6.00 -2.96 -8.69
CA LYS A 97 4.81 -3.68 -9.17
C LYS A 97 4.04 -4.35 -8.03
N TYR A 98 4.74 -4.99 -7.08
CA TYR A 98 4.10 -5.58 -5.90
C TYR A 98 3.39 -4.52 -5.05
N LEU A 99 4.02 -3.38 -4.79
CA LEU A 99 3.40 -2.28 -4.05
C LEU A 99 2.20 -1.69 -4.81
N SER A 100 2.32 -1.54 -6.13
CA SER A 100 1.26 -1.08 -7.02
C SER A 100 0.03 -1.98 -6.96
N ASP A 101 0.22 -3.29 -7.11
CA ASP A 101 -0.86 -4.28 -7.09
C ASP A 101 -1.49 -4.42 -5.69
N LYS A 102 -0.69 -4.31 -4.62
CA LYS A 102 -1.18 -4.31 -3.25
C LYS A 102 -2.02 -3.07 -2.95
N ALA A 103 -1.57 -1.88 -3.36
CA ALA A 103 -2.34 -0.65 -3.21
C ALA A 103 -3.63 -0.67 -4.04
N ALA A 104 -3.59 -1.27 -5.24
CA ALA A 104 -4.76 -1.50 -6.08
C ALA A 104 -5.72 -2.58 -5.55
N GLY A 105 -5.35 -3.29 -4.48
CA GLY A 105 -6.16 -4.36 -3.90
C GLY A 105 -6.18 -5.66 -4.71
N LYS A 106 -5.32 -5.81 -5.73
CA LYS A 106 -5.15 -7.07 -6.49
C LYS A 106 -4.47 -8.14 -5.64
N ILE A 107 -3.57 -7.69 -4.76
CA ILE A 107 -2.89 -8.52 -3.77
C ILE A 107 -3.46 -8.22 -2.40
N MET A 108 -3.87 -9.27 -1.69
CA MET A 108 -4.35 -9.18 -0.33
C MET A 108 -3.26 -8.78 0.67
N THR A 109 -3.67 -8.10 1.73
CA THR A 109 -2.84 -7.94 2.93
C THR A 109 -2.82 -9.23 3.74
N MET A 110 -1.79 -9.43 4.55
CA MET A 110 -1.75 -10.53 5.53
C MET A 110 -3.01 -10.53 6.40
N ALA A 111 -3.42 -9.36 6.89
CA ALA A 111 -4.61 -9.25 7.72
C ALA A 111 -5.91 -9.66 6.98
N GLN A 112 -6.00 -9.38 5.67
CA GLN A 112 -7.13 -9.84 4.85
C GLN A 112 -7.09 -11.36 4.67
N TRP A 113 -5.92 -11.90 4.36
CA TRP A 113 -5.73 -13.34 4.16
C TRP A 113 -5.99 -14.12 5.46
N THR A 114 -5.43 -13.70 6.59
CA THR A 114 -5.70 -14.30 7.90
C THR A 114 -7.19 -14.32 8.22
N ARG A 115 -7.90 -13.20 7.97
CA ARG A 115 -9.35 -13.17 8.16
C ARG A 115 -10.06 -14.17 7.25
N GLN A 116 -9.73 -14.23 5.97
CA GLN A 116 -10.34 -15.20 5.04
C GLN A 116 -10.03 -16.64 5.43
N PHE A 117 -8.78 -16.93 5.83
CA PHE A 117 -8.36 -18.24 6.30
C PHE A 117 -9.21 -18.69 7.48
N VAL A 118 -9.32 -17.85 8.52
CA VAL A 118 -10.12 -18.16 9.71
C VAL A 118 -11.59 -18.30 9.35
N THR A 119 -12.17 -17.37 8.59
CA THR A 119 -13.62 -17.40 8.30
C THR A 119 -14.03 -18.56 7.41
N ASN A 120 -13.12 -19.10 6.59
CA ASN A 120 -13.37 -20.21 5.69
C ASN A 120 -12.95 -21.57 6.30
N HIS A 121 -12.42 -21.59 7.51
CA HIS A 121 -11.98 -22.82 8.17
C HIS A 121 -13.19 -23.64 8.63
N GLU A 122 -13.15 -24.96 8.43
CA GLU A 122 -14.28 -25.87 8.71
C GLU A 122 -14.76 -25.82 10.17
N GLU A 123 -13.82 -25.68 11.12
CA GLU A 123 -14.14 -25.55 12.54
C GLU A 123 -14.62 -24.16 12.99
N TYR A 124 -14.59 -23.15 12.11
CA TYR A 124 -14.98 -21.79 12.50
C TYR A 124 -16.50 -21.66 12.59
N LYS A 125 -17.00 -21.32 13.78
CA LYS A 125 -18.44 -21.32 14.10
C LYS A 125 -19.11 -19.95 13.92
N ASN A 126 -18.45 -19.00 13.26
CA ASN A 126 -18.90 -17.60 13.16
C ASN A 126 -19.10 -16.91 14.52
N ASP A 127 -18.39 -17.39 15.54
CA ASP A 127 -18.45 -16.92 16.93
C ASP A 127 -17.31 -15.95 17.28
N SER A 128 -16.49 -15.57 16.29
CA SER A 128 -15.28 -14.76 16.47
C SER A 128 -14.22 -15.39 17.38
N VAL A 129 -14.28 -16.71 17.58
CA VAL A 129 -13.28 -17.47 18.35
C VAL A 129 -12.36 -18.22 17.39
N VAL A 130 -11.04 -18.15 17.66
CA VAL A 130 -10.03 -18.93 16.96
C VAL A 130 -9.64 -20.10 17.86
N SER A 131 -10.04 -21.33 17.49
CA SER A 131 -9.67 -22.54 18.22
C SER A 131 -8.18 -22.88 18.06
N GLU A 132 -7.63 -23.71 18.95
CA GLU A 132 -6.25 -24.20 18.82
C GLU A 132 -6.02 -24.92 17.49
N ARG A 133 -7.03 -25.63 16.97
CA ARG A 133 -6.96 -26.29 15.66
C ARG A 133 -6.82 -25.28 14.52
N ILE A 134 -7.67 -24.24 14.50
CA ILE A 134 -7.59 -23.17 13.48
C ILE A 134 -6.22 -22.49 13.54
N ALA A 135 -5.72 -22.21 14.75
CA ALA A 135 -4.41 -21.60 14.94
C ALA A 135 -3.27 -22.50 14.45
N TYR A 136 -3.33 -23.81 14.75
CA TYR A 136 -2.35 -24.78 14.26
C TYR A 136 -2.34 -24.83 12.73
N ASP A 137 -3.50 -24.99 12.09
CA ASP A 137 -3.60 -25.08 10.64
C ASP A 137 -3.14 -23.77 9.96
N PHE A 138 -3.41 -22.61 10.58
CA PHE A 138 -2.90 -21.33 10.11
C PHE A 138 -1.37 -21.26 10.10
N ILE A 139 -0.72 -21.73 11.18
CA ILE A 139 0.75 -21.75 11.27
C ILE A 139 1.33 -22.73 10.26
N MET A 140 0.74 -23.91 10.09
CA MET A 140 1.16 -24.87 9.08
C MET A 140 1.07 -24.29 7.66
N GLU A 141 0.02 -23.53 7.37
CA GLU A 141 -0.11 -22.85 6.07
C GLU A 141 0.93 -21.73 5.90
N CYS A 142 1.22 -20.97 6.96
CA CYS A 142 2.32 -20.00 6.94
C CYS A 142 3.69 -20.66 6.66
N GLU A 143 3.96 -21.81 7.27
CA GLU A 143 5.19 -22.58 7.04
C GLU A 143 5.32 -23.02 5.58
N LYS A 144 4.23 -23.55 4.98
CA LYS A 144 4.21 -23.92 3.57
C LYS A 144 4.51 -22.73 2.66
N ILE A 145 3.95 -21.56 2.95
CA ILE A 145 4.20 -20.32 2.20
C ILE A 145 5.68 -19.95 2.26
N VAL A 146 6.29 -19.98 3.45
CA VAL A 146 7.72 -19.65 3.62
C VAL A 146 8.63 -20.62 2.86
N ASN A 147 8.29 -21.91 2.88
CA ASN A 147 9.07 -22.96 2.24
C ASN A 147 8.79 -23.11 0.73
N SER A 148 7.79 -22.39 0.19
CA SER A 148 7.53 -22.37 -1.25
C SER A 148 8.56 -21.50 -1.98
N GLU A 149 9.64 -22.11 -2.45
CA GLU A 149 10.85 -21.50 -3.03
C GLU A 149 10.59 -20.41 -4.10
N GLY A 150 10.34 -19.17 -3.68
CA GLY A 150 10.33 -17.98 -4.53
C GLY A 150 9.10 -17.80 -5.45
N ARG A 151 8.07 -18.66 -5.35
CA ARG A 151 6.80 -18.41 -6.04
C ARG A 151 5.96 -17.44 -5.23
N PHE A 152 5.33 -16.49 -5.92
CA PHE A 152 4.36 -15.61 -5.26
C PHE A 152 3.25 -16.48 -4.67
N PRO A 153 2.93 -16.38 -3.38
CA PRO A 153 1.91 -17.24 -2.80
C PRO A 153 0.56 -16.88 -3.41
N GLU A 154 0.02 -17.80 -4.22
CA GLU A 154 -1.30 -17.65 -4.86
C GLU A 154 -2.39 -17.35 -3.84
N ALA A 155 -2.19 -17.79 -2.59
CA ALA A 155 -3.00 -17.47 -1.42
C ALA A 155 -3.28 -15.97 -1.20
N PHE A 156 -2.42 -15.07 -1.70
CA PHE A 156 -2.62 -13.62 -1.59
C PHE A 156 -3.23 -12.99 -2.84
N ILE A 157 -3.35 -13.71 -3.95
CA ILE A 157 -3.98 -13.20 -5.16
C ILE A 157 -5.50 -13.27 -4.96
N ARG A 158 -6.20 -12.15 -5.17
CA ARG A 158 -7.66 -12.19 -5.19
C ARG A 158 -8.12 -12.89 -6.48
N SER A 159 -8.89 -13.97 -6.34
CA SER A 159 -9.61 -14.65 -7.43
C SER A 159 -10.70 -13.77 -8.03
#